data_AF-A0A2E6PZP7-F1
#
_entry.id   AF-A0A2E6PZP7-F1
#
_cell.length_a   1.000
_cell.length_b   1.000
_cell.length_c   1.000
_cell.angle_alpha   90.00
_cell.angle_beta   90.00
_cell.angle_gamma   90.00
#
_symmetry.space_group_name_H-M   'P 1'
#
loop_
_entity.id
_entity.type
_entity.pdbx_description
1 polymer ?
#
loop_
_entity_poly.entity_id
_entity_poly.type
_entity_poly.pdbx_seq_one_letter_code
_entity_poly.pdbx_strand_id
1 'polypeptide(L)' 'MFSKDICSYCVAAKNLLNARGLTYTEINLERDHQLRADLVDLTGHRTVPIIFDVRNKTAFVGGYDELTTYL' A
#
# COMPACT_ATOMS: atom_id res chain seq x y z
N MET A 1 -2.59 -2.87 2.47
CA MET A 1 -1.77 -1.69 2.19
C MET A 1 -0.76 -1.53 3.31
N PHE A 2 0.51 -1.37 2.96
CA PHE A 2 1.56 -1.04 3.93
C PHE A 2 1.78 0.47 3.97
N SER A 3 2.00 1.01 5.17
CA SER A 3 2.05 2.44 5.44
C SER A 3 3.12 2.80 6.49
N LYS A 4 3.18 4.08 6.87
CA LYS A 4 3.95 4.62 7.99
C LYS A 4 3.16 5.73 8.69
N ASP A 5 3.55 6.06 9.92
CA ASP A 5 2.88 7.08 10.75
C ASP A 5 2.76 8.44 10.06
N ILE A 6 3.83 8.91 9.41
CA ILE A 6 3.88 10.21 8.74
C ILE A 6 4.01 9.99 7.23
N CYS A 7 2.86 9.92 6.54
CA CYS A 7 2.80 9.64 5.10
C CYS A 7 1.55 10.24 4.45
N SER A 8 1.69 11.38 3.76
CA SER A 8 0.59 12.04 3.05
C SER A 8 -0.02 11.17 1.94
N TYR A 9 0.81 10.46 1.18
CA TYR A 9 0.35 9.53 0.14
C TYR A 9 -0.44 8.34 0.70
N CYS A 10 -0.10 7.87 1.90
CA CYS A 10 -0.84 6.81 2.56
C CYS A 10 -2.24 7.30 2.95
N VAL A 11 -2.35 8.54 3.46
CA VAL A 11 -3.65 9.17 3.74
C VAL A 11 -4.46 9.33 2.46
N ALA A 12 -3.85 9.80 1.38
CA ALA A 12 -4.51 9.94 0.08
C ALA A 12 -5.04 8.59 -0.46
N ALA A 13 -4.25 7.52 -0.35
CA ALA A 13 -4.66 6.17 -0.73
C ALA A 13 -5.87 5.68 0.08
N LYS A 14 -5.86 5.85 1.41
CA LYS A 14 -7.00 5.51 2.28
C LYS A 14 -8.26 6.26 1.88
N ASN A 15 -8.14 7.56 1.63
CA ASN A 15 -9.27 8.39 1.22
C ASN A 15 -9.86 7.93 -0.11
N LEU A 16 -9.02 7.58 -1.09
CA LEU A 16 -9.47 7.03 -2.36
C LEU A 16 -10.21 5.70 -2.17
N LEU A 17 -9.65 4.78 -1.39
CA LEU A 17 -10.29 3.48 -1.11
C LEU A 17 -11.64 3.66 -0.40
N ASN A 18 -11.69 4.53 0.61
CA ASN A 18 -12.92 4.87 1.32
C ASN A 18 -13.98 5.48 0.37
N ALA A 19 -13.58 6.41 -0.50
CA ALA A 19 -14.48 7.04 -1.46
C ALA A 19 -15.04 6.03 -2.50
N ARG A 20 -14.29 4.97 -2.80
CA ARG A 20 -14.73 3.86 -3.66
C ARG A 20 -15.49 2.76 -2.90
N GLY A 21 -15.69 2.92 -1.59
CA GLY A 21 -16.35 1.91 -0.75
C GLY A 21 -15.57 0.60 -0.60
N LEU A 22 -14.25 0.64 -0.80
CA LEU A 22 -13.37 -0.53 -0.73
C LEU A 22 -12.81 -0.71 0.69
N THR A 23 -12.82 -1.94 1.17
CA THR A 23 -12.17 -2.32 2.43
C THR A 23 -10.68 -2.58 2.20
N TYR A 24 -9.87 -2.32 3.23
CA TYR A 24 -8.44 -2.59 3.20
C TYR A 24 -7.92 -2.91 4.59
N THR A 25 -6.84 -3.70 4.64
CA THR A 25 -6.03 -3.89 5.84
C THR A 25 -4.82 -2.97 5.76
N GLU A 26 -4.53 -2.25 6.84
CA GLU A 26 -3.34 -1.43 6.98
C GLU A 26 -2.30 -2.15 7.86
N ILE A 27 -1.05 -2.19 7.39
CA ILE A 27 0.09 -2.67 8.17
C ILE A 27 1.14 -1.56 8.20
N ASN A 28 1.46 -1.09 9.39
CA ASN A 28 2.42 -0.01 9.58
C ASN A 28 3.85 -0.55 9.67
N LEU A 29 4.75 -0.03 8.84
CA LEU A 29 6.15 -0.49 8.72
C LEU A 29 7.16 0.31 9.57
N GLU A 30 6.73 1.25 10.42
CA GLU A 30 7.64 2.07 11.24
C GLU A 30 8.57 1.25 12.13
N ARG A 31 8.08 0.12 12.66
CA ARG A 31 8.82 -0.71 13.62
C ARG A 31 9.25 -2.07 13.09
N ASP A 32 8.88 -2.40 11.86
CA ASP A 32 9.17 -3.69 11.24
C ASP A 32 10.10 -3.53 10.04
N HIS A 33 11.39 -3.39 10.36
CA HIS A 33 12.44 -3.22 9.36
C HIS A 33 12.63 -4.46 8.48
N GLN A 34 12.41 -5.65 9.03
CA GLN A 34 12.55 -6.90 8.27
C GLN A 34 11.45 -7.01 7.24
N LEU A 35 10.19 -6.83 7.65
CA LEU A 35 9.06 -6.84 6.73
C LEU A 35 9.21 -5.78 5.63
N ARG A 36 9.76 -4.62 5.96
CA ARG A 36 10.07 -3.60 4.95
C ARG A 36 11.09 -4.11 3.92
N ALA A 37 12.16 -4.77 4.36
CA ALA A 37 13.16 -5.33 3.46
C ALA A 37 12.54 -6.42 2.57
N ASP A 38 11.78 -7.34 3.15
CA ASP A 38 11.11 -8.42 2.43
C ASP A 38 10.15 -7.87 1.35
N LEU A 39 9.43 -6.78 1.64
CA LEU A 39 8.55 -6.12 0.68
C LEU A 39 9.34 -5.47 -0.46
N VAL A 40 10.49 -4.87 -0.17
CA VAL A 40 11.37 -4.30 -1.21
C VAL A 40 11.88 -5.41 -2.12
N ASP A 41 12.31 -6.53 -1.56
CA ASP A 41 12.84 -7.65 -2.34
C ASP A 41 11.73 -8.32 -3.18
N LEU A 42 10.52 -8.43 -2.63
CA LEU A 42 9.36 -9.01 -3.32
C LEU A 42 8.85 -8.13 -4.47
N THR A 43 8.82 -6.81 -4.28
CA THR A 43 8.11 -5.89 -5.18
C THR A 43 9.02 -4.95 -5.97
N GLY A 44 10.27 -4.78 -5.56
CA GLY A 44 11.15 -3.71 -6.01
C GLY A 44 10.75 -2.31 -5.50
N HIS A 45 9.63 -2.18 -4.78
CA HIS A 45 9.06 -0.90 -4.39
C HIS A 45 9.55 -0.47 -2.99
N ARG A 46 10.17 0.71 -2.90
CA ARG A 46 10.95 1.15 -1.72
C ARG A 46 10.21 2.10 -0.77
N THR A 47 9.12 2.68 -1.26
CA THR A 47 8.35 3.74 -0.60
C THR A 47 7.00 3.21 -0.13
N VAL A 48 6.37 3.94 0.79
CA VAL A 48 4.97 3.71 1.14
C VAL A 48 4.09 4.76 0.46
N PRO A 49 2.82 4.46 0.15
CA PRO A 49 2.13 3.20 0.41
C PRO A 49 2.61 2.06 -0.51
N ILE A 50 2.57 0.81 -0.02
CA ILE A 50 2.73 -0.40 -0.85
C ILE A 50 1.37 -1.11 -0.88
N ILE A 51 0.78 -1.26 -2.05
CA ILE A 51 -0.59 -1.74 -2.19
C ILE A 51 -0.62 -3.05 -2.97
N PHE A 52 -1.39 -3.99 -2.42
CA PHE A 52 -1.74 -5.25 -3.06
C PHE A 52 -3.25 -5.35 -3.14
N ASP A 53 -3.75 -5.75 -4.31
CA ASP A 53 -5.14 -6.17 -4.47
C ASP A 53 -5.25 -7.67 -4.16
N VAL A 54 -6.14 -8.01 -3.24
CA VAL A 54 -6.38 -9.38 -2.76
C VAL A 54 -7.80 -9.86 -3.06
N ARG A 55 -8.58 -9.11 -3.84
CA ARG A 55 -9.96 -9.48 -4.21
C ARG A 55 -10.02 -10.75 -5.06
N ASN A 56 -9.01 -10.95 -5.91
CA ASN A 56 -8.83 -12.14 -6.76
C ASN A 56 -7.48 -12.80 -6.45
N LYS A 57 -6.63 -13.01 -7.47
CA LYS A 57 -5.22 -13.34 -7.25
C LYS A 57 -4.52 -12.12 -6.68
N THR A 58 -3.67 -12.33 -5.67
CA THR A 58 -2.84 -11.27 -5.11
C THR A 58 -2.03 -10.60 -6.22
N ALA A 59 -2.31 -9.33 -6.45
CA ALA A 59 -1.65 -8.52 -7.46
C ALA A 59 -0.97 -7.34 -6.76
N PHE A 60 0.31 -7.15 -7.06
CA PHE A 60 1.01 -5.94 -6.63
C PHE A 60 0.53 -4.76 -7.49
N VAL A 61 -0.03 -3.74 -6.84
CA VAL A 61 -0.58 -2.55 -7.50
C VAL A 61 0.50 -1.47 -7.64
N GLY A 62 1.31 -1.27 -6.60
CA GLY A 62 2.28 -0.16 -6.54
C GLY A 62 2.02 0.76 -5.36
N GLY A 63 2.30 2.05 -5.57
CA GLY A 63 2.02 3.13 -4.64
C GLY A 63 0.69 3.82 -4.94
N TYR A 64 0.57 5.06 -4.48
CA TYR A 64 -0.65 5.85 -4.64
C TYR A 64 -0.93 6.18 -6.10
N ASP A 65 0.10 6.59 -6.86
CA ASP A 65 -0.08 6.99 -8.25
C ASP A 65 -0.57 5.80 -9.10
N GLU A 66 0.01 4.62 -8.89
CA GLU A 66 -0.46 3.40 -9.54
C GLU A 66 -1.87 3.02 -9.09
N LEU A 67 -2.20 3.18 -7.79
CA LEU A 67 -3.55 2.95 -7.28
C LEU A 67 -4.60 3.83 -7.99
N THR A 68 -4.29 5.11 -8.22
CA THR A 68 -5.23 6.02 -8.89
C THR A 68 -5.52 5.60 -10.34
N THR A 69 -4.54 5.02 -11.02
CA THR A 69 -4.68 4.51 -12.39
C THR A 69 -5.37 3.14 -12.42
N TYR A 70 -5.14 2.32 -11.38
CA TYR A 70 -5.64 0.96 -11.27
C TYR A 70 -7.15 0.88 -10.94
N LEU A 71 -7.68 1.84 -10.17
CA LEU A 71 -9.08 1.87 -9.72
C LEU A 71 -9.99 2.70 -10.63
#